data_AF-A0A0L8GDG8-F1
#
_entry.id   AF-A0A0L8GDG8-F1
#
_cell.length_a   1.000
_cell.length_b   1.000
_cell.length_c   1.000
_cell.angle_alpha   90.00
_cell.angle_beta   90.00
_cell.angle_gamma   90.00
#
_symmetry.space_group_name_H-M   'P 1'
#
loop_
_entity.id
_entity.type
_entity.pdbx_description
1 polymer ?
#
loop_
_entity_poly.entity_id
_entity_poly.type
_entity_poly.pdbx_seq_one_letter_code
_entity_poly.pdbx_strand_id
1 'polypeptide(L)'
;IYTTSIRNVSNVYATGFSPANWTFNLWYAVYMWTAAWLLFCVSTICTVSGNSYLYLEPDVFPSKFYLIFAVTLCLNISWFILYDRSFFIASFFVALTMTVFSFTTLGISIYYLYLYANTLIKNSFGTQACLIQLLVHNGIAFFGTWVTLLMHMNLDIALHYRWEVSRYISDLVPLCILVVLIVTWFTLDIAIFDTFTRYLLSPYVMLVIVFSGVVHKQVDVNSIDRIGIVVLVMLILSSVTLVTKFLFMIWRHFNGPQTSLSV
;
A
#
# COMPACT_ATOMS: atom_id res chain seq x y z
N ILE A 1 8.74 11.11 22.48
CA ILE A 1 9.69 10.07 22.94
C ILE A 1 8.88 8.81 23.26
N TYR A 2 9.22 7.67 22.65
CA TYR A 2 8.48 6.40 22.74
C TYR A 2 8.71 5.70 24.08
N THR A 3 7.69 5.01 24.60
CA THR A 3 7.77 4.26 25.87
C THR A 3 7.90 2.75 25.71
N THR A 4 7.45 2.19 24.60
CA THR A 4 7.54 0.76 24.32
C THR A 4 7.62 0.51 22.80
N SER A 5 7.81 -0.75 22.40
CA SER A 5 7.81 -1.13 20.99
C SER A 5 6.39 -1.40 20.49
N ILE A 6 6.18 -1.19 19.19
CA ILE A 6 4.89 -1.52 18.52
C ILE A 6 4.52 -2.99 18.76
N ARG A 7 5.51 -3.88 18.70
CA ARG A 7 5.32 -5.32 18.94
C ARG A 7 4.78 -5.56 20.34
N ASN A 8 5.31 -4.87 21.35
CA ASN A 8 4.82 -5.01 22.72
C ASN A 8 3.38 -4.51 22.85
N VAL A 9 3.05 -3.35 22.28
CA VAL A 9 1.66 -2.84 22.27
C VAL A 9 0.72 -3.85 21.60
N SER A 10 1.08 -4.35 20.40
CA SER A 10 0.26 -5.33 19.67
C SER A 10 0.17 -6.71 20.34
N ASN A 11 1.09 -7.05 21.24
CA ASN A 11 0.99 -8.27 22.04
C ASN A 11 0.07 -8.10 23.26
N VAL A 12 0.03 -6.90 23.84
CA VAL A 12 -0.92 -6.57 24.92
C VAL A 12 -2.34 -6.44 24.37
N TYR A 13 -2.49 -5.78 23.22
CA TYR A 13 -3.77 -5.55 22.56
C TYR A 13 -3.97 -6.49 21.36
N ALA A 14 -3.83 -7.79 21.60
CA ALA A 14 -3.89 -8.81 20.56
C ALA A 14 -5.35 -9.08 20.12
N THR A 15 -5.58 -9.01 18.81
CA THR A 15 -6.86 -9.30 18.16
C THR A 15 -6.74 -10.46 17.17
N GLY A 16 -7.87 -10.94 16.65
CA GLY A 16 -7.92 -11.97 15.60
C GLY A 16 -7.33 -11.52 14.27
N PHE A 17 -7.14 -10.22 14.05
CA PHE A 17 -6.43 -9.69 12.88
C PHE A 17 -4.94 -9.38 13.16
N SER A 18 -4.46 -9.50 14.40
CA SER A 18 -3.08 -9.17 14.72
C SER A 18 -2.08 -10.13 14.05
N PRO A 19 -1.06 -9.64 13.32
CA PRO A 19 -0.08 -10.51 12.67
C PRO A 19 1.03 -10.96 13.62
N ALA A 20 1.80 -11.96 13.18
CA ALA A 20 3.02 -12.40 13.84
C ALA A 20 4.07 -11.28 13.92
N ASN A 21 4.95 -11.35 14.93
CA ASN A 21 5.93 -10.29 15.21
C ASN A 21 6.90 -9.99 14.05
N TRP A 22 7.21 -10.98 13.21
CA TRP A 22 8.09 -10.81 12.05
C TRP A 22 7.47 -9.89 10.99
N THR A 23 6.14 -9.82 10.90
CA THR A 23 5.43 -9.00 9.92
C THR A 23 5.70 -7.51 10.13
N PHE A 24 6.00 -7.07 11.36
CA PHE A 24 6.41 -5.69 11.64
C PHE A 24 7.74 -5.28 11.00
N ASN A 25 8.54 -6.22 10.49
CA ASN A 25 9.72 -5.90 9.68
C ASN A 25 9.36 -5.24 8.34
N LEU A 26 8.09 -5.31 7.91
CA LEU A 26 7.60 -4.60 6.72
C LEU A 26 7.85 -3.09 6.79
N TRP A 27 7.90 -2.49 7.98
CA TRP A 27 8.29 -1.08 8.11
C TRP A 27 9.65 -0.78 7.47
N TYR A 28 10.64 -1.66 7.65
CA TYR A 28 11.95 -1.49 7.02
C TYR A 28 11.85 -1.55 5.50
N ALA A 29 11.10 -2.51 4.95
CA ALA A 29 10.89 -2.61 3.50
C ALA A 29 10.19 -1.36 2.94
N VAL A 30 9.15 -0.90 3.63
CA VAL A 30 8.39 0.31 3.29
C VAL A 30 9.30 1.55 3.28
N TYR A 31 10.14 1.74 4.31
CA TYR A 31 11.03 2.90 4.37
C TYR A 31 12.18 2.84 3.37
N MET A 32 12.76 1.65 3.15
CA MET A 32 13.80 1.49 2.13
C MET A 32 13.27 1.81 0.74
N TRP A 33 12.08 1.30 0.40
CA TRP A 33 11.44 1.61 -0.88
C TRP A 33 11.06 3.10 -0.96
N THR A 34 10.56 3.67 0.14
CA THR A 34 10.23 5.10 0.21
C THR A 34 11.44 5.99 -0.04
N ALA A 35 12.56 5.68 0.60
CA ALA A 35 13.82 6.36 0.37
C ALA A 35 14.29 6.19 -1.08
N ALA A 36 14.22 4.98 -1.63
CA ALA A 36 14.66 4.69 -3.00
C ALA A 36 13.89 5.50 -4.04
N TRP A 37 12.55 5.57 -3.94
CA TRP A 37 11.76 6.33 -4.91
C TRP A 37 11.90 7.84 -4.71
N LEU A 38 12.08 8.33 -3.48
CA LEU A 38 12.38 9.75 -3.23
C LEU A 38 13.74 10.16 -3.79
N LEU A 39 14.76 9.31 -3.62
CA LEU A 39 16.09 9.53 -4.23
C LEU A 39 16.00 9.55 -5.75
N PHE A 40 15.19 8.67 -6.34
CA PHE A 40 14.90 8.71 -7.77
C PHE A 40 14.24 10.04 -8.18
N CYS A 41 13.21 10.50 -7.47
CA CYS A 41 12.58 11.80 -7.72
C CYS A 41 13.57 12.98 -7.60
N VAL A 42 14.55 12.93 -6.70
CA VAL A 42 15.61 13.95 -6.64
C VAL A 42 16.55 13.82 -7.84
N SER A 43 16.89 12.59 -8.24
CA SER A 43 17.78 12.34 -9.39
C SER A 43 17.20 12.85 -10.71
N THR A 44 15.87 12.99 -10.84
CA THR A 44 15.26 13.56 -12.05
C THR A 44 15.62 15.02 -12.28
N ILE A 45 16.02 15.76 -11.23
CA ILE A 45 16.55 17.14 -11.34
C ILE A 45 17.86 17.15 -12.15
N CYS A 46 18.68 16.11 -11.98
CA CYS A 46 19.98 15.99 -12.67
C CYS A 46 19.90 15.16 -13.96
N THR A 47 18.72 14.61 -14.29
CA THR A 47 18.56 13.71 -15.44
C THR A 47 18.36 14.50 -16.73
N VAL A 48 19.26 14.29 -17.69
CA VAL A 48 19.26 14.93 -19.01
C VAL A 48 19.00 13.89 -20.09
N SER A 49 18.19 14.24 -21.09
CA SER A 49 18.10 13.49 -22.35
C SER A 49 18.06 14.49 -23.51
N GLY A 50 19.01 14.36 -24.43
CA GLY A 50 19.23 15.36 -25.48
C GLY A 50 19.64 16.71 -24.89
N ASN A 51 18.92 17.78 -25.26
CA ASN A 51 19.17 19.16 -24.80
C ASN A 51 18.22 19.62 -23.66
N SER A 52 17.40 18.73 -23.10
CA SER A 52 16.41 19.08 -22.07
C SER A 52 16.60 18.28 -20.79
N TYR A 53 16.21 18.90 -19.68
CA TYR A 53 16.20 18.28 -18.36
C TYR A 53 14.80 17.72 -18.08
N LEU A 54 14.75 16.54 -17.47
CA LEU A 54 13.48 15.87 -17.16
C LEU A 54 12.59 16.70 -16.23
N TYR A 55 13.16 17.57 -15.39
CA TYR A 55 12.39 18.46 -14.50
C TYR A 55 11.82 19.71 -15.21
N LEU A 56 12.33 20.08 -16.39
CA LEU A 56 11.86 21.24 -17.16
C LEU A 56 10.75 20.83 -18.13
N GLU A 57 10.93 19.72 -18.85
CA GLU A 57 9.97 19.24 -19.85
C GLU A 57 9.91 17.71 -19.85
N PRO A 58 8.89 17.08 -19.23
CA PRO A 58 7.72 17.63 -18.51
C PRO A 58 7.80 17.52 -16.98
N ASP A 59 7.07 18.36 -16.24
CA ASP A 59 6.94 18.26 -14.78
C ASP A 59 6.12 17.02 -14.38
N VAL A 60 6.80 15.87 -14.24
CA VAL A 60 6.15 14.60 -13.88
C VAL A 60 5.79 14.52 -12.38
N PHE A 61 6.39 15.38 -11.55
CA PHE A 61 6.21 15.37 -10.09
C PHE A 61 5.85 16.77 -9.58
N PRO A 62 4.57 17.18 -9.69
CA PRO A 62 4.15 18.53 -9.28
C PRO A 62 4.35 18.74 -7.77
N SER A 63 4.54 19.98 -7.31
CA SER A 63 4.77 20.29 -5.88
C SER A 63 3.72 19.67 -4.92
N LYS A 64 2.47 19.54 -5.38
CA LYS A 64 1.38 18.91 -4.60
C LYS A 64 1.68 17.44 -4.27
N PHE A 65 2.33 16.70 -5.16
CA PHE A 65 2.75 15.32 -4.93
C PHE A 65 3.67 15.23 -3.70
N TYR A 66 4.71 16.07 -3.64
CA TYR A 66 5.65 16.11 -2.53
C TYR A 66 5.01 16.60 -1.24
N LEU A 67 4.17 17.64 -1.29
CA LEU A 67 3.53 18.21 -0.11
C LEU A 67 2.60 17.19 0.57
N ILE A 68 1.74 16.50 -0.19
CA ILE A 68 0.82 15.50 0.37
C ILE A 68 1.60 14.32 0.95
N PHE A 69 2.65 13.86 0.26
CA PHE A 69 3.46 12.76 0.78
C PHE A 69 4.28 13.15 2.02
N ALA A 70 4.82 14.37 2.07
CA ALA A 70 5.50 14.89 3.26
C ALA A 70 4.55 14.94 4.47
N VAL A 71 3.32 15.40 4.29
CA VAL A 71 2.30 15.35 5.34
C VAL A 71 2.00 13.91 5.75
N THR A 72 1.96 12.97 4.81
CA THR A 72 1.79 11.54 5.09
C THR A 72 2.91 10.98 5.97
N LEU A 73 4.16 11.39 5.74
CA LEU A 73 5.29 11.02 6.59
C LEU A 73 5.21 11.63 7.99
N CYS A 74 4.78 12.88 8.11
CA CYS A 74 4.52 13.50 9.42
C CYS A 74 3.43 12.74 10.19
N LEU A 75 2.33 12.39 9.51
CA LEU A 75 1.25 11.58 10.08
C LEU A 75 1.75 10.19 10.50
N ASN A 76 2.70 9.59 9.77
CA ASN A 76 3.30 8.32 10.17
C ASN A 76 4.06 8.42 11.50
N ILE A 77 4.82 9.50 11.70
CA ILE A 77 5.48 9.77 12.99
C ILE A 77 4.42 9.96 14.09
N SER A 78 3.37 10.74 13.83
CA SER A 78 2.26 10.93 14.77
C SER A 78 1.58 9.61 15.12
N TRP A 79 1.37 8.72 14.14
CA TRP A 79 0.77 7.42 14.35
C TRP A 79 1.55 6.57 15.34
N PHE A 80 2.89 6.49 15.22
CA PHE A 80 3.68 5.71 16.19
C PHE A 80 3.55 6.26 17.61
N ILE A 81 3.53 7.58 17.77
CA ILE A 81 3.39 8.21 19.09
C ILE A 81 2.03 7.87 19.68
N LEU A 82 0.96 8.01 18.89
CA LEU A 82 -0.40 7.70 19.34
C LEU A 82 -0.57 6.20 19.67
N TYR A 83 -0.01 5.33 18.84
CA TYR A 83 -0.10 3.88 19.02
C TYR A 83 0.68 3.42 20.26
N ASP A 84 1.91 3.92 20.46
CA ASP A 84 2.72 3.70 21.68
C ASP A 84 1.96 4.09 22.96
N ARG A 85 1.22 5.20 22.89
CA ARG A 85 0.41 5.71 24.01
C ARG A 85 -0.99 5.12 24.09
N SER A 86 -1.27 4.08 23.30
CA SER A 86 -2.56 3.37 23.28
C SER A 86 -3.77 4.24 22.96
N PHE A 87 -3.57 5.37 22.26
CA PHE A 87 -4.63 6.22 21.73
C PHE A 87 -5.16 5.63 20.41
N PHE A 88 -5.77 4.44 20.47
CA PHE A 88 -6.14 3.64 19.29
C PHE A 88 -7.20 4.30 18.40
N ILE A 89 -8.16 5.02 18.97
CA ILE A 89 -9.17 5.75 18.18
C ILE A 89 -8.50 6.86 17.35
N ALA A 90 -7.62 7.65 17.97
CA ALA A 90 -6.85 8.67 17.24
C ALA A 90 -5.91 8.04 16.21
N SER A 91 -5.24 6.93 16.57
CA SER A 91 -4.36 6.18 15.67
C SER A 91 -5.09 5.64 14.45
N PHE A 92 -6.35 5.19 14.62
CA PHE A 92 -7.24 4.80 13.52
C PHE A 92 -7.48 5.95 12.53
N PHE A 93 -7.89 7.13 13.01
CA PHE A 93 -8.16 8.28 12.13
C PHE A 93 -6.90 8.82 11.45
N VAL A 94 -5.75 8.77 12.14
CA VAL A 94 -4.46 9.11 11.53
C VAL A 94 -4.10 8.13 10.42
N ALA A 95 -4.25 6.82 10.65
CA ALA A 95 -4.00 5.80 9.63
C ALA A 95 -4.99 5.88 8.44
N LEU A 96 -6.25 6.24 8.70
CA LEU A 96 -7.24 6.54 7.66
C LEU A 96 -6.79 7.73 6.81
N THR A 97 -6.37 8.81 7.43
CA THR A 97 -5.86 10.00 6.72
C THR A 97 -4.63 9.67 5.89
N MET A 98 -3.69 8.90 6.45
CA MET A 98 -2.50 8.43 5.73
C MET A 98 -2.88 7.57 4.52
N THR A 99 -3.88 6.70 4.66
CA THR A 99 -4.40 5.87 3.57
C THR A 99 -4.92 6.75 2.42
N VAL A 100 -5.79 7.71 2.74
CA VAL A 100 -6.34 8.64 1.75
C VAL A 100 -5.24 9.44 1.06
N PHE A 101 -4.29 9.99 1.81
CA PHE A 101 -3.21 10.79 1.24
C PHE A 101 -2.26 9.96 0.38
N SER A 102 -1.94 8.73 0.78
CA SER A 102 -1.10 7.83 -0.02
C SER A 102 -1.71 7.53 -1.39
N PHE A 103 -3.00 7.18 -1.43
CA PHE A 103 -3.69 6.91 -2.70
C PHE A 103 -3.96 8.19 -3.50
N THR A 104 -4.08 9.35 -2.85
CA THR A 104 -4.13 10.65 -3.52
C THR A 104 -2.80 10.96 -4.21
N THR A 105 -1.67 10.79 -3.51
CA THR A 105 -0.33 10.96 -4.09
C THR A 105 -0.10 10.00 -5.25
N LEU A 106 -0.51 8.73 -5.11
CA LEU A 106 -0.45 7.75 -6.20
C LEU A 106 -1.27 8.20 -7.42
N GLY A 107 -2.50 8.64 -7.20
CA GLY A 107 -3.38 9.12 -8.27
C GLY A 107 -2.80 10.33 -9.02
N ILE A 108 -2.20 11.27 -8.29
CA ILE A 108 -1.48 12.41 -8.89
C ILE A 108 -0.33 11.90 -9.78
N SER A 109 0.53 11.02 -9.25
CA SER A 109 1.68 10.49 -10.01
C SER A 109 1.23 9.76 -11.28
N ILE A 110 0.21 8.92 -11.18
CA ILE A 110 -0.36 8.18 -12.32
C ILE A 110 -0.93 9.14 -13.36
N TYR A 111 -1.69 10.16 -12.93
CA TYR A 111 -2.28 11.15 -13.83
C TYR A 111 -1.22 11.93 -14.62
N TYR A 112 -0.17 12.39 -13.94
CA TYR A 112 0.91 13.15 -14.56
C TYR A 112 1.75 12.28 -15.50
N LEU A 113 2.03 11.03 -15.14
CA LEU A 113 2.69 10.09 -16.04
C LEU A 113 1.84 9.86 -17.30
N TYR A 114 0.53 9.67 -17.16
CA TYR A 114 -0.39 9.50 -18.30
C TYR A 114 -0.43 10.73 -19.20
N LEU A 115 -0.54 11.93 -18.61
CA LEU A 115 -0.58 13.20 -19.33
C LEU A 115 0.67 13.42 -20.19
N TYR A 116 1.84 13.03 -19.66
CA TYR A 116 3.12 13.30 -20.28
C TYR A 116 3.80 12.09 -20.93
N ALA A 117 3.12 10.94 -20.98
CA ALA A 117 3.67 9.68 -21.50
C ALA A 117 4.27 9.82 -22.91
N ASN A 118 3.53 10.45 -23.82
CA ASN A 118 3.98 10.67 -25.20
C ASN A 118 5.20 11.60 -25.28
N THR A 119 5.28 12.61 -24.41
CA THR A 119 6.43 13.53 -24.34
C THR A 119 7.66 12.81 -23.81
N LEU A 120 7.50 11.98 -22.78
CA LEU A 120 8.58 11.16 -22.23
C LEU A 120 9.16 10.22 -23.29
N ILE A 121 8.31 9.53 -24.05
CA ILE A 121 8.77 8.64 -25.13
C ILE A 121 9.50 9.42 -26.22
N LYS A 122 8.92 10.55 -26.68
CA LYS A 122 9.55 11.40 -27.72
C LYS A 122 10.92 11.92 -27.29
N ASN A 123 11.08 12.25 -26.03
CA ASN A 123 12.33 12.78 -25.48
C ASN A 123 13.28 11.67 -24.99
N SER A 124 13.07 10.41 -25.37
CA SER A 124 13.89 9.26 -24.99
C SER A 124 13.97 9.01 -23.47
N PHE A 125 12.94 9.41 -22.72
CA PHE A 125 12.78 9.18 -21.28
C PHE A 125 11.94 7.92 -20.95
N GLY A 126 11.97 6.91 -21.82
CA GLY A 126 11.22 5.67 -21.63
C GLY A 126 11.62 4.92 -20.36
N THR A 127 12.92 4.81 -20.09
CA THR A 127 13.44 4.16 -18.88
C THR A 127 12.93 4.82 -17.61
N GLN A 128 12.81 6.15 -17.61
CA GLN A 128 12.31 6.93 -16.48
C GLN A 128 10.81 6.71 -16.29
N ALA A 129 10.03 6.64 -17.36
CA ALA A 129 8.62 6.26 -17.28
C ALA A 129 8.43 4.87 -16.65
N CYS A 130 9.27 3.89 -17.03
CA CYS A 130 9.27 2.56 -16.43
C CYS A 130 9.67 2.60 -14.94
N LEU A 131 10.71 3.36 -14.58
CA LEU A 131 11.11 3.55 -13.17
C LEU A 131 10.02 4.24 -12.35
N ILE A 132 9.28 5.19 -12.91
CA ILE A 132 8.13 5.80 -12.22
C ILE A 132 7.08 4.73 -11.88
N GLN A 133 6.75 3.85 -12.82
CA GLN A 133 5.78 2.78 -12.58
C GLN A 133 6.30 1.74 -11.58
N LEU A 134 7.50 1.21 -11.79
CA LEU A 134 8.07 0.12 -10.99
C LEU A 134 8.54 0.58 -9.61
N LEU A 135 9.12 1.77 -9.50
CA LEU A 135 9.71 2.27 -8.27
C LEU A 135 8.73 3.17 -7.51
N VAL A 136 8.19 4.21 -8.16
CA VAL A 136 7.38 5.24 -7.48
C VAL A 136 5.95 4.76 -7.23
N HIS A 137 5.22 4.35 -8.27
CA HIS A 137 3.81 3.94 -8.11
C HIS A 137 3.69 2.71 -7.20
N ASN A 138 4.50 1.68 -7.44
CA ASN A 138 4.52 0.51 -6.57
C ASN A 138 5.02 0.85 -5.16
N GLY A 139 6.00 1.75 -4.98
CA GLY A 139 6.45 2.16 -3.65
C GLY A 139 5.35 2.83 -2.83
N ILE A 140 4.65 3.79 -3.43
CA ILE A 140 3.53 4.51 -2.79
C ILE A 140 2.36 3.57 -2.53
N ALA A 141 2.01 2.70 -3.47
CA ALA A 141 0.91 1.76 -3.30
C ALA A 141 1.22 0.67 -2.26
N PHE A 142 2.48 0.25 -2.14
CA PHE A 142 2.94 -0.66 -1.09
C PHE A 142 2.78 0.00 0.28
N PHE A 143 3.26 1.25 0.44
CA PHE A 143 3.04 2.06 1.65
C PHE A 143 1.54 2.23 1.95
N GLY A 144 0.75 2.67 0.97
CA GLY A 144 -0.70 2.89 1.09
C GLY A 144 -1.46 1.65 1.55
N THR A 145 -1.11 0.48 1.00
CA THR A 145 -1.71 -0.79 1.39
C THR A 145 -1.34 -1.19 2.82
N TRP A 146 -0.08 -1.01 3.22
CA TRP A 146 0.35 -1.26 4.60
C TRP A 146 -0.42 -0.42 5.60
N VAL A 147 -0.56 0.88 5.35
CA VAL A 147 -1.25 1.79 6.27
C VAL A 147 -2.77 1.56 6.26
N THR A 148 -3.34 1.07 5.15
CA THR A 148 -4.73 0.60 5.10
C THR A 148 -4.93 -0.60 6.03
N LEU A 149 -4.01 -1.56 6.02
CA LEU A 149 -4.08 -2.73 6.90
C LEU A 149 -3.91 -2.31 8.37
N LEU A 150 -2.98 -1.41 8.67
CA LEU A 150 -2.81 -0.84 10.00
C LEU A 150 -4.04 -0.07 10.48
N MET A 151 -4.71 0.66 9.58
CA MET A 151 -5.98 1.32 9.90
C MET A 151 -7.01 0.28 10.37
N HIS A 152 -7.17 -0.83 9.66
CA HIS A 152 -8.10 -1.88 10.05
C HIS A 152 -7.69 -2.61 11.35
N MET A 153 -6.39 -2.79 11.60
CA MET A 153 -5.91 -3.31 12.89
C MET A 153 -6.23 -2.35 14.05
N ASN A 154 -6.12 -1.03 13.83
CA ASN A 154 -6.49 -0.05 14.84
C ASN A 154 -8.01 0.01 15.05
N LEU A 155 -8.80 -0.21 13.99
CA LEU A 155 -10.26 -0.33 14.11
C LEU A 155 -10.66 -1.53 14.97
N ASP A 156 -10.04 -2.69 14.72
CA ASP A 156 -10.23 -3.92 15.50
C ASP A 156 -9.94 -3.67 17.00
N ILE A 157 -8.75 -3.13 17.29
CA ILE A 157 -8.34 -2.80 18.66
C ILE A 157 -9.31 -1.81 19.30
N ALA A 158 -9.75 -0.78 18.57
CA ALA A 158 -10.70 0.20 19.09
C ALA A 158 -12.07 -0.42 19.40
N LEU A 159 -12.61 -1.25 18.50
CA LEU A 159 -13.87 -1.97 18.69
C LEU A 159 -13.81 -2.84 19.95
N HIS A 160 -12.77 -3.65 20.09
CA HIS A 160 -12.68 -4.57 21.22
C HIS A 160 -12.35 -3.87 22.54
N TYR A 161 -11.27 -3.07 22.57
CA TYR A 161 -10.69 -2.57 23.82
C TYR A 161 -11.18 -1.17 24.24
N ARG A 162 -11.86 -0.43 23.36
CA ARG A 162 -12.38 0.92 23.68
C ARG A 162 -13.89 1.02 23.61
N TRP A 163 -14.53 0.27 22.72
CA TRP A 163 -15.99 0.24 22.57
C TRP A 163 -16.62 -1.04 23.11
N GLU A 164 -15.83 -1.91 23.75
CA GLU A 164 -16.30 -3.13 24.44
C GLU A 164 -17.15 -4.05 23.55
N VAL A 165 -16.94 -3.99 22.23
CA VAL A 165 -17.58 -4.88 21.28
C VAL A 165 -17.00 -6.29 21.46
N SER A 166 -17.88 -7.29 21.39
CA SER A 166 -17.50 -8.70 21.55
C SER A 166 -16.37 -9.06 20.57
N ARG A 167 -15.38 -9.82 21.05
CA ARG A 167 -14.16 -10.15 20.29
C ARG A 167 -14.45 -10.67 18.88
N TYR A 168 -15.39 -11.61 18.77
CA TYR A 168 -15.80 -12.18 17.48
C TYR A 168 -16.27 -11.11 16.47
N ILE A 169 -17.08 -10.14 16.92
CA ILE A 169 -17.59 -9.07 16.04
C ILE A 169 -16.48 -8.05 15.74
N SER A 170 -15.66 -7.70 16.74
CA SER A 170 -14.53 -6.77 16.57
C SER A 170 -13.50 -7.28 15.56
N ASP A 171 -13.20 -8.58 15.59
CA ASP A 171 -12.28 -9.22 14.63
C ASP A 171 -12.93 -9.29 13.22
N LEU A 172 -14.22 -9.63 13.15
CA LEU A 172 -14.92 -9.87 11.88
C LEU A 172 -15.17 -8.58 11.07
N VAL A 173 -15.54 -7.49 11.73
CA VAL A 173 -15.92 -6.23 11.05
C VAL A 173 -14.79 -5.68 10.15
N PRO A 174 -13.55 -5.48 10.64
CA PRO A 174 -12.44 -5.00 9.81
C PRO A 174 -12.09 -5.97 8.68
N LEU A 175 -12.16 -7.28 8.92
CA LEU A 175 -11.91 -8.30 7.90
C LEU A 175 -12.98 -8.25 6.79
N CYS A 176 -14.27 -8.14 7.13
CA CYS A 176 -15.34 -8.01 6.14
C CYS A 176 -15.17 -6.74 5.29
N ILE A 177 -14.82 -5.60 5.89
CA ILE A 177 -14.55 -4.36 5.16
C ILE A 177 -13.37 -4.57 4.20
N LEU A 178 -12.29 -5.21 4.65
CA LEU A 178 -11.14 -5.53 3.81
C LEU A 178 -11.49 -6.44 2.63
N VAL A 179 -12.36 -7.45 2.80
CA VAL A 179 -12.82 -8.29 1.67
C VAL A 179 -13.47 -7.42 0.60
N VAL A 180 -14.40 -6.56 1.00
CA VAL A 180 -15.10 -5.66 0.06
C VAL A 180 -14.11 -4.75 -0.64
N LEU A 181 -13.14 -4.17 0.09
CA LEU A 181 -12.11 -3.31 -0.49
C LEU A 181 -11.22 -4.07 -1.49
N ILE A 182 -10.74 -5.27 -1.14
CA ILE A 182 -9.86 -6.09 -2.00
C ILE A 182 -10.60 -6.46 -3.29
N VAL A 183 -11.83 -6.96 -3.18
CA VAL A 183 -12.63 -7.38 -4.34
C VAL A 183 -12.97 -6.19 -5.22
N THR A 184 -13.39 -5.07 -4.63
CA THR A 184 -13.71 -3.85 -5.36
C THR A 184 -12.48 -3.30 -6.08
N TRP A 185 -11.37 -3.15 -5.36
CA TRP A 185 -10.12 -2.67 -5.94
C TRP A 185 -9.63 -3.57 -7.06
N PHE A 186 -9.59 -4.89 -6.84
CA PHE A 186 -9.13 -5.83 -7.85
C PHE A 186 -9.98 -5.76 -9.12
N THR A 187 -11.31 -5.68 -8.97
CA THR A 187 -12.23 -5.53 -10.10
C THR A 187 -11.96 -4.25 -10.87
N LEU A 188 -11.83 -3.11 -10.17
CA LEU A 188 -11.52 -1.83 -10.78
C LEU A 188 -10.15 -1.85 -11.48
N ASP A 189 -9.14 -2.44 -10.85
CA ASP A 189 -7.76 -2.50 -11.32
C ASP A 189 -7.62 -3.30 -12.62
N ILE A 190 -8.31 -4.43 -12.75
CA ILE A 190 -8.23 -5.26 -13.98
C ILE A 190 -9.19 -4.80 -15.08
N ALA A 191 -10.35 -4.22 -14.73
CA ALA A 191 -11.41 -3.92 -15.70
C ALA A 191 -11.40 -2.47 -16.18
N ILE A 192 -11.19 -1.51 -15.28
CA ILE A 192 -11.37 -0.07 -15.57
C ILE A 192 -10.03 0.65 -15.61
N PHE A 193 -9.16 0.37 -14.63
CA PHE A 193 -7.92 1.10 -14.44
C PHE A 193 -6.70 0.45 -15.08
N ASP A 194 -6.83 -0.68 -15.79
CA ASP A 194 -5.69 -1.40 -16.39
C ASP A 194 -4.72 -0.48 -17.14
N THR A 195 -5.25 0.46 -17.94
CA THR A 195 -4.44 1.45 -18.67
C THR A 195 -3.46 2.23 -17.77
N PHE A 196 -3.85 2.51 -16.53
CA PHE A 196 -3.12 3.31 -15.55
C PHE A 196 -2.34 2.48 -14.54
N THR A 197 -2.87 1.31 -14.17
CA THR A 197 -2.39 0.48 -13.06
C THR A 197 -1.88 -0.88 -13.51
N ARG A 198 -1.64 -1.09 -14.82
CA ARG A 198 -1.14 -2.36 -15.38
C ARG A 198 0.01 -2.96 -14.58
N TYR A 199 1.02 -2.14 -14.29
CA TYR A 199 2.24 -2.54 -13.57
C TYR A 199 2.17 -2.34 -12.06
N LEU A 200 0.99 -2.03 -11.50
CA LEU A 200 0.79 -1.83 -10.07
C LEU A 200 0.53 -3.17 -9.38
N LEU A 201 1.61 -3.84 -8.94
CA LEU A 201 1.56 -5.19 -8.37
C LEU A 201 1.74 -5.20 -6.85
N SER A 202 2.45 -4.21 -6.32
CA SER A 202 2.87 -4.18 -4.91
C SER A 202 1.74 -4.22 -3.88
N PRO A 203 0.51 -3.69 -4.11
CA PRO A 203 -0.59 -3.86 -3.15
C PRO A 203 -0.89 -5.34 -2.87
N TYR A 204 -0.92 -6.16 -3.91
CA TYR A 204 -1.22 -7.59 -3.80
C TYR A 204 -0.11 -8.35 -3.08
N VAL A 205 1.15 -7.98 -3.33
CA VAL A 205 2.30 -8.53 -2.60
C VAL A 205 2.21 -8.21 -1.11
N MET A 206 1.88 -6.96 -0.76
CA MET A 206 1.68 -6.54 0.64
C MET A 206 0.58 -7.36 1.31
N LEU A 207 -0.58 -7.53 0.66
CA LEU A 207 -1.70 -8.32 1.20
C LEU A 207 -1.27 -9.76 1.50
N VAL A 208 -0.58 -10.42 0.57
CA VAL A 208 -0.09 -11.81 0.77
C VAL A 208 0.87 -11.89 1.96
N ILE A 209 1.84 -10.98 2.07
CA ILE A 209 2.81 -11.01 3.19
C ILE A 209 2.10 -10.79 4.52
N VAL A 210 1.20 -9.80 4.60
CA VAL A 210 0.50 -9.48 5.85
C VAL A 210 -0.42 -10.62 6.27
N PHE A 211 -1.27 -11.12 5.37
CA PHE A 211 -2.16 -12.23 5.72
C PHE A 211 -1.41 -13.53 6.00
N SER A 212 -0.23 -13.76 5.40
CA SER A 212 0.66 -14.86 5.82
C SER A 212 1.11 -14.69 7.28
N GLY A 213 1.41 -13.45 7.68
CA GLY A 213 1.70 -13.10 9.07
C GLY A 213 0.54 -13.30 10.03
N VAL A 214 -0.67 -12.96 9.60
CA VAL A 214 -1.90 -13.18 10.41
C VAL A 214 -2.20 -14.67 10.52
N VAL A 215 -2.17 -15.43 9.41
CA VAL A 215 -2.36 -16.89 9.43
C VAL A 215 -1.35 -17.56 10.36
N HIS A 216 -0.06 -17.21 10.27
CA HIS A 216 0.96 -17.77 11.15
C HIS A 216 0.65 -17.53 12.64
N LYS A 217 0.12 -16.36 13.02
CA LYS A 217 -0.19 -16.08 14.43
C LYS A 217 -1.52 -16.69 14.89
N GLN A 218 -2.52 -16.73 14.02
CA GLN A 218 -3.92 -16.95 14.42
C GLN A 218 -4.44 -18.36 14.12
N VAL A 219 -3.83 -19.09 13.20
CA VAL A 219 -4.31 -20.41 12.77
C VAL A 219 -3.50 -21.51 13.46
N ASP A 220 -4.13 -22.26 14.36
CA ASP A 220 -3.65 -23.55 14.83
C ASP A 220 -4.23 -24.66 13.96
N VAL A 221 -3.36 -25.43 13.30
CA VAL A 221 -3.74 -26.54 12.40
C VAL A 221 -4.54 -27.62 13.13
N ASN A 222 -4.35 -27.78 14.44
CA ASN A 222 -5.04 -28.80 15.23
C ASN A 222 -6.44 -28.35 15.70
N SER A 223 -6.71 -27.04 15.69
CA SER A 223 -7.98 -26.48 16.17
C SER A 223 -8.25 -25.12 15.52
N ILE A 224 -8.73 -25.14 14.27
CA ILE A 224 -9.05 -23.92 13.53
C ILE A 224 -10.39 -23.37 14.01
N ASP A 225 -10.38 -22.15 14.55
CA ASP A 225 -11.59 -21.43 14.95
C ASP A 225 -12.20 -20.63 13.77
N ARG A 226 -13.36 -19.98 14.01
CA ARG A 226 -14.09 -19.27 12.95
C ARG A 226 -13.29 -18.11 12.36
N ILE A 227 -12.55 -17.37 13.19
CA ILE A 227 -11.73 -16.25 12.72
C ILE A 227 -10.52 -16.78 11.93
N GLY A 228 -9.91 -17.88 12.37
CA GLY A 228 -8.87 -18.59 11.64
C GLY A 228 -9.30 -18.99 10.22
N ILE A 229 -10.54 -19.47 10.05
CA ILE A 229 -11.11 -19.74 8.71
C ILE A 229 -11.17 -18.47 7.87
N VAL A 230 -11.68 -17.36 8.42
CA VAL A 230 -11.80 -16.08 7.68
C VAL A 230 -10.43 -15.55 7.27
N VAL A 231 -9.44 -15.58 8.16
CA VAL A 231 -8.07 -15.13 7.86
C VAL A 231 -7.42 -16.04 6.80
N LEU A 232 -7.65 -17.35 6.84
CA LEU A 232 -7.17 -18.26 5.80
C LEU A 232 -7.79 -17.93 4.44
N VAL A 233 -9.10 -17.66 4.39
CA VAL A 233 -9.79 -17.20 3.18
C VAL A 233 -9.20 -15.89 2.67
N MET A 234 -8.84 -14.95 3.55
CA MET A 234 -8.17 -13.70 3.17
C MET A 234 -6.81 -13.93 2.51
N LEU A 235 -6.01 -14.86 3.04
CA LEU A 235 -4.73 -15.23 2.43
C LEU A 235 -4.94 -15.86 1.05
N ILE A 236 -5.92 -16.76 0.91
CA ILE A 236 -6.26 -17.38 -0.38
C ILE A 236 -6.70 -16.32 -1.38
N LEU A 237 -7.63 -15.43 -1.00
CA LEU A 237 -8.09 -14.32 -1.82
C LEU A 237 -6.94 -13.41 -2.27
N SER A 238 -6.04 -13.05 -1.34
CA SER A 238 -4.86 -12.22 -1.63
C SER A 238 -3.90 -12.91 -2.58
N SER A 239 -3.71 -14.22 -2.43
CA SER A 239 -2.83 -15.02 -3.30
C SER A 239 -3.41 -15.16 -4.71
N VAL A 240 -4.71 -15.44 -4.81
CA VAL A 240 -5.42 -15.56 -6.09
C VAL A 240 -5.40 -14.22 -6.84
N THR A 241 -5.67 -13.10 -6.16
CA THR A 241 -5.62 -11.77 -6.78
C THR A 241 -4.21 -11.40 -7.23
N LEU A 242 -3.17 -11.71 -6.46
CA LEU A 242 -1.77 -11.50 -6.86
C LEU A 242 -1.42 -12.29 -8.13
N VAL A 243 -1.69 -13.61 -8.13
CA VAL A 243 -1.38 -14.47 -9.29
C VAL A 243 -2.16 -14.03 -10.51
N THR A 244 -3.46 -13.75 -10.35
CA THR A 244 -4.30 -13.30 -11.46
C THR A 244 -3.84 -11.96 -12.01
N LYS A 245 -3.52 -10.98 -11.15
CA LYS A 245 -2.98 -9.68 -11.57
C LYS A 245 -1.67 -9.85 -12.33
N PHE A 246 -0.77 -10.69 -11.84
CA PHE A 246 0.53 -10.94 -12.47
C PHE A 246 0.37 -11.58 -13.86
N LEU A 247 -0.45 -12.62 -13.97
CA LEU A 247 -0.74 -13.28 -15.26
C LEU A 247 -1.42 -12.32 -16.24
N PHE A 248 -2.37 -11.51 -15.76
CA PHE A 248 -3.07 -10.53 -16.60
C PHE A 248 -2.14 -9.41 -17.07
N MET A 249 -1.25 -8.92 -16.20
CA MET A 249 -0.23 -7.94 -16.53
C MET A 249 0.71 -8.46 -17.64
N ILE A 250 1.20 -9.70 -17.51
CA ILE A 250 2.03 -10.35 -18.54
C ILE A 250 1.26 -10.49 -19.85
N TRP A 251 0.04 -11.04 -19.79
CA TRP A 251 -0.78 -11.26 -20.97
C TRP A 251 -1.08 -9.95 -21.70
N ARG A 252 -1.42 -8.88 -20.98
CA ARG A 252 -1.66 -7.54 -21.53
C ARG A 252 -0.40 -6.86 -22.04
N HIS A 253 0.76 -7.12 -21.45
CA HIS A 253 2.03 -6.60 -21.95
C HIS A 253 2.34 -7.15 -23.35
N PHE A 254 2.10 -8.44 -23.58
CA PHE A 254 2.40 -9.08 -24.88
C PHE A 254 1.27 -8.98 -25.92
N ASN A 255 0.00 -9.01 -25.49
CA ASN A 255 -1.16 -9.10 -26.41
C ASN A 255 -2.10 -7.89 -26.34
N GLY A 256 -1.89 -6.98 -25.40
CA GLY A 256 -2.74 -5.80 -25.24
C GLY A 256 -2.37 -4.69 -26.24
N PRO A 257 -3.29 -3.74 -26.49
CA PRO A 257 -2.92 -2.52 -27.19
C PRO A 257 -1.78 -1.84 -26.43
N GLN A 258 -0.73 -1.46 -27.16
CA GLN A 258 0.34 -0.62 -26.62
C GLN A 258 -0.30 0.67 -26.14
N THR A 259 -0.39 0.82 -24.82
CA THR A 259 -0.81 2.09 -24.24
C THR A 259 0.40 3.02 -24.34
N SER A 260 0.20 4.33 -24.36
CA SER A 260 1.31 5.29 -24.28
C SER A 260 2.22 5.08 -23.05
N LEU A 261 1.77 4.25 -22.09
CA LEU A 261 2.43 3.86 -20.86
C LEU A 261 3.11 2.48 -20.89
N SER A 262 2.98 1.70 -21.98
CA SER A 262 3.73 0.46 -22.16
C SER A 262 5.07 0.79 -22.82
N VAL A 263 6.04 1.19 -21.99
CA VAL A 263 7.45 1.27 -22.37
C VAL A 263 8.12 -0.08 -22.13
#